data_AF-A0A3G6MY76-F1
#
_entry.id   AF-A0A3G6MY76-F1
#
_cell.length_a   1.000
_cell.length_b   1.000
_cell.length_c   1.000
_cell.angle_alpha   90.00
_cell.angle_beta   90.00
_cell.angle_gamma   90.00
#
_symmetry.space_group_name_H-M   'P 1'
#
loop_
_entity.id
_entity.type
_entity.pdbx_description
1 polymer ?
#
loop_
_entity_poly.entity_id
_entity_poly.type
_entity_poly.pdbx_seq_one_letter_code
_entity_poly.pdbx_strand_id
1 'polypeptide(L)'
;MNNIEDTFCIAVADYIREFLKDNDIDLADLAAAANVDRKQVYRLINKENVPLLSTVIKIALAAGLKIHISDMQFDFDEYKKNNNILTATSKNKKD
;
A
#
# COMPACT_ATOMS: atom_id res chain seq x y z
N MET A 1 -3.61 18.77 5.59
CA MET A 1 -2.76 17.56 5.41
C MET A 1 -3.70 16.38 5.33
N ASN A 2 -3.66 15.61 4.25
CA ASN A 2 -4.55 14.46 4.08
C ASN A 2 -3.95 13.29 4.86
N ASN A 3 -4.54 12.99 6.01
CA ASN A 3 -4.18 11.84 6.83
C ASN A 3 -4.62 10.55 6.13
N ILE A 4 -3.99 9.43 6.47
CA ILE A 4 -4.46 8.10 6.05
C ILE A 4 -5.79 7.82 6.75
N GLU A 5 -6.86 7.61 5.99
CA GLU A 5 -8.15 7.09 6.48
C GLU A 5 -8.30 5.58 6.19
N ASP A 6 -7.45 5.02 5.35
CA ASP A 6 -7.44 3.60 4.98
C ASP A 6 -6.84 2.74 6.11
N THR A 7 -7.70 1.94 6.74
CA THR A 7 -7.36 1.06 7.87
C THR A 7 -6.29 0.02 7.53
N PHE A 8 -6.21 -0.45 6.29
CA PHE A 8 -5.15 -1.37 5.85
C PHE A 8 -3.79 -0.67 5.84
N CYS A 9 -3.73 0.51 5.24
CA CYS A 9 -2.49 1.29 5.18
C CYS A 9 -2.01 1.69 6.58
N ILE A 10 -2.94 2.00 7.49
CA ILE A 10 -2.63 2.27 8.91
C ILE A 10 -2.01 1.04 9.58
N ALA A 11 -2.64 -0.13 9.46
CA ALA A 11 -2.14 -1.36 10.08
C ALA A 11 -0.75 -1.74 9.55
N VAL A 12 -0.53 -1.61 8.24
CA VAL A 12 0.79 -1.85 7.63
C VAL A 12 1.83 -0.84 8.14
N ALA A 13 1.47 0.44 8.25
CA ALA A 13 2.38 1.46 8.77
C ALA A 13 2.81 1.19 10.22
N ASP A 14 1.87 0.77 11.07
CA ASP A 14 2.16 0.43 12.47
C ASP A 14 3.03 -0.82 12.57
N TYR A 15 2.74 -1.87 11.78
CA TYR A 15 3.60 -3.06 11.70
C TYR A 15 5.04 -2.72 11.27
N ILE A 16 5.20 -1.90 10.23
CA ILE A 16 6.54 -1.52 9.72
C ILE A 16 7.32 -0.78 10.81
N ARG A 17 6.67 0.11 11.56
CA ARG A 17 7.33 0.85 12.64
C ARG A 17 7.85 -0.09 13.73
N GLU A 18 7.09 -1.10 14.10
CA GLU A 18 7.52 -2.13 15.06
C GLU A 18 8.64 -2.99 14.50
N PHE A 19 8.49 -3.48 13.26
CA PHE A 19 9.51 -4.27 12.58
C PHE A 19 10.88 -3.59 12.52
N LEU A 20 10.92 -2.30 12.13
CA LEU A 20 12.18 -1.53 12.07
C LEU A 20 12.85 -1.44 13.45
N LYS A 21 12.05 -1.21 14.49
CA LYS A 21 12.54 -1.07 15.87
C LYS A 21 13.04 -2.40 16.43
N ASP A 22 12.30 -3.48 16.24
CA ASP A 22 12.59 -4.79 16.83
C ASP A 22 13.79 -5.48 16.17
N ASN A 23 14.11 -5.11 14.93
CA ASN A 23 15.20 -5.71 14.16
C ASN A 23 16.40 -4.76 13.96
N ASP A 24 16.38 -3.56 14.53
CA ASP A 24 17.42 -2.52 14.38
C ASP A 24 17.76 -2.25 12.90
N ILE A 25 16.73 -2.11 12.06
CA ILE A 25 16.84 -1.88 10.62
C ILE A 25 16.67 -0.39 10.32
N ASP A 26 17.56 0.20 9.51
CA ASP A 26 17.36 1.56 9.02
C ASP A 26 16.22 1.59 7.98
N LEU A 27 15.43 2.65 8.02
CA LEU A 27 14.43 2.99 7.02
C LEU A 27 15.04 3.02 5.60
N ALA A 28 16.31 3.40 5.44
CA ALA A 28 17.02 3.33 4.18
C ALA A 28 17.20 1.89 3.67
N ASP A 29 17.52 0.94 4.54
CA ASP A 29 17.71 -0.46 4.18
C ASP A 29 16.38 -1.11 3.78
N LEU A 30 15.30 -0.82 4.51
CA LEU A 30 13.96 -1.27 4.14
C LEU A 30 13.52 -0.69 2.79
N ALA A 31 13.78 0.59 2.53
CA ALA A 31 13.45 1.23 1.26
C ALA A 31 14.21 0.60 0.08
N ALA A 32 15.51 0.30 0.28
CA ALA A 32 16.32 -0.40 -0.70
C ALA A 32 15.78 -1.81 -0.97
N ALA A 33 15.47 -2.58 0.08
CA ALA A 33 14.89 -3.92 -0.04
C ALA A 33 13.52 -3.91 -0.76
N ALA A 34 12.69 -2.90 -0.51
CA ALA A 34 11.40 -2.73 -1.16
C ALA A 34 11.49 -2.16 -2.59
N ASN A 35 12.67 -1.75 -3.04
CA ASN A 35 12.89 -1.06 -4.31
C ASN A 35 11.99 0.19 -4.47
N VAL A 36 12.03 1.06 -3.45
CA VAL A 36 11.27 2.33 -3.38
C VAL A 36 12.15 3.47 -2.86
N ASP A 37 11.69 4.71 -3.05
CA ASP A 37 12.35 5.87 -2.44
C ASP A 37 12.14 5.86 -0.91
N ARG A 38 13.21 6.15 -0.15
CA ARG A 38 13.18 6.29 1.32
C ARG A 38 12.03 7.17 1.81
N LYS A 39 11.69 8.23 1.08
CA LYS A 39 10.59 9.15 1.38
C LYS A 39 9.22 8.46 1.34
N GLN A 40 9.04 7.43 0.52
CA GLN A 40 7.79 6.66 0.48
C GLN A 40 7.61 5.83 1.75
N VAL A 41 8.68 5.21 2.26
CA VAL A 41 8.65 4.50 3.55
C VAL A 41 8.39 5.49 4.68
N TYR A 42 9.09 6.63 4.70
CA TYR A 42 8.89 7.70 5.69
C TYR A 42 7.44 8.20 5.72
N ARG A 43 6.85 8.46 4.55
CA ARG A 43 5.46 8.91 4.41
C ARG A 43 4.47 7.88 4.94
N LEU A 44 4.68 6.60 4.59
CA LEU A 44 3.83 5.51 5.07
C LEU A 44 3.84 5.41 6.60
N ILE A 45 5.02 5.34 7.23
CA ILE A 45 5.12 5.18 8.69
C ILE A 45 4.54 6.39 9.45
N ASN A 46 4.67 7.59 8.89
CA ASN A 46 4.15 8.82 9.50
C ASN A 46 2.68 9.10 9.14
N LYS A 47 2.06 8.18 8.39
CA LYS A 47 0.66 8.29 7.97
C LYS A 47 0.39 9.58 7.16
N GLU A 48 1.37 9.98 6.34
CA GLU A 48 1.32 11.17 5.49
C GLU A 48 1.20 10.78 4.02
N ASN A 49 0.25 11.37 3.27
CA ASN A 49 0.17 11.26 1.82
C ASN A 49 0.39 9.83 1.30
N VAL A 50 -0.58 8.94 1.60
CA VAL A 50 -0.51 7.49 1.34
C VAL A 50 0.09 7.23 -0.05
N PRO A 51 1.23 6.51 -0.15
CA PRO A 51 1.74 6.10 -1.44
C PRO A 51 0.78 5.11 -2.10
N LEU A 52 0.95 4.84 -3.40
CA LEU A 52 0.10 3.88 -4.11
C LEU A 52 0.06 2.53 -3.36
N LEU A 53 -1.07 1.82 -3.41
CA LEU A 53 -1.22 0.50 -2.79
C LEU A 53 -0.08 -0.46 -3.17
N SER A 54 0.38 -0.41 -4.42
CA SER A 54 1.52 -1.20 -4.90
C SER A 54 2.82 -0.88 -4.16
N THR A 55 3.06 0.38 -3.79
CA THR A 55 4.18 0.80 -2.95
C THR A 55 4.02 0.27 -1.52
N VAL A 56 2.82 0.36 -0.94
CA VAL A 56 2.54 -0.17 0.40
C VAL A 56 2.81 -1.67 0.46
N ILE A 57 2.35 -2.43 -0.54
CA ILE A 57 2.58 -3.87 -0.67
C ILE A 57 4.08 -4.20 -0.77
N LYS A 58 4.84 -3.47 -1.60
CA LYS A 58 6.31 -3.69 -1.71
C LYS A 58 7.01 -3.53 -0.36
N ILE A 59 6.67 -2.47 0.39
CA ILE A 59 7.27 -2.20 1.69
C ILE A 59 6.87 -3.29 2.71
N ALA A 60 5.61 -3.69 2.74
CA ALA A 60 5.13 -4.75 3.61
C ALA A 60 5.85 -6.09 3.34
N LEU A 61 6.00 -6.47 2.07
CA LEU A 61 6.72 -7.69 1.69
C LEU A 61 8.21 -7.64 2.06
N ALA A 62 8.86 -6.49 1.88
CA ALA A 62 10.26 -6.30 2.28
C ALA A 62 10.45 -6.36 3.80
N ALA A 63 9.44 -5.95 4.58
CA ALA A 63 9.40 -6.13 6.03
C ALA A 63 9.05 -7.57 6.47
N GLY A 64 8.98 -8.53 5.53
CA GLY A 64 8.69 -9.92 5.83
C GLY A 64 7.21 -10.21 6.13
N LEU A 65 6.32 -9.25 5.92
CA LEU A 65 4.89 -9.45 6.14
C LEU A 65 4.34 -10.43 5.11
N LYS A 66 3.87 -11.59 5.59
CA LYS A 66 3.24 -12.59 4.74
C LYS A 66 1.82 -12.13 4.43
N ILE A 67 1.61 -11.64 3.22
CA ILE A 67 0.27 -11.30 2.72
C ILE A 67 -0.33 -12.54 2.06
N HIS A 68 -1.28 -13.18 2.73
CA HIS A 68 -2.07 -14.27 2.15
C HIS A 68 -3.20 -13.68 1.29
N ILE A 69 -2.88 -13.30 0.06
CA ILE A 69 -3.86 -12.77 -0.91
C ILE A 69 -4.66 -13.91 -1.56
N SER A 70 -4.15 -15.14 -1.51
CA SER A 70 -4.73 -16.30 -2.21
C SER A 70 -6.15 -16.66 -1.77
N ASP A 71 -6.50 -16.36 -0.51
CA ASP A 71 -7.83 -16.67 0.05
C ASP A 71 -8.73 -15.43 0.11
N MET A 72 -8.23 -14.28 -0.35
CA MET A 72 -8.95 -13.02 -0.33
C MET A 72 -9.89 -12.98 -1.54
N GLN A 73 -11.17 -13.29 -1.33
CA GLN A 73 -12.20 -12.95 -2.30
C GLN A 73 -12.28 -11.42 -2.39
N PHE A 74 -11.74 -10.86 -3.47
CA PHE A 74 -11.81 -9.44 -3.74
C PHE A 74 -12.98 -9.17 -4.70
N ASP A 75 -14.01 -8.51 -4.20
CA ASP A 75 -15.14 -8.07 -5.02
C ASP A 75 -14.76 -6.79 -5.77
N PHE A 76 -14.35 -6.98 -7.03
CA PHE A 76 -13.96 -5.89 -7.91
C PHE A 76 -15.12 -4.93 -8.23
N ASP A 77 -16.36 -5.39 -8.17
CA ASP A 77 -17.54 -4.57 -8.47
C ASP A 77 -17.90 -3.68 -7.28
N GLU A 78 -17.86 -4.23 -6.06
CA GLU A 78 -18.01 -3.46 -4.82
C GLU A 78 -16.92 -2.39 -4.70
N TYR A 79 -15.66 -2.77 -4.95
CA TYR A 79 -14.53 -1.83 -4.89
C TYR A 79 -14.66 -0.71 -5.93
N LYS A 80 -15.05 -1.03 -7.18
CA LYS A 80 -15.31 -0.03 -8.23
C LYS A 80 -16.39 0.95 -7.80
N LYS A 81 -17.49 0.46 -7.23
CA LYS A 81 -18.61 1.27 -6.76
C LYS A 81 -18.19 2.21 -5.62
N ASN A 82 -17.51 1.68 -4.61
CA ASN A 82 -17.10 2.46 -3.44
C ASN A 82 -16.06 3.54 -3.77
N ASN A 83 -15.31 3.37 -4.87
CA ASN A 83 -14.25 4.30 -5.28
C ASN A 83 -14.57 5.10 -6.55
N ASN A 84 -15.82 5.07 -7.05
CA ASN A 84 -16.25 5.78 -8.26
C ASN A 84 -15.39 5.50 -9.50
N ILE A 85 -14.92 4.26 -9.66
CA ILE A 85 -14.05 3.85 -10.77
C ILE A 85 -14.91 3.49 -11.98
N LEU A 86 -14.77 4.25 -13.06
CA LEU A 86 -15.48 4.01 -14.32
C LEU A 86 -14.73 3.03 -15.22
N THR A 87 -15.47 2.17 -15.94
CA THR A 87 -14.89 1.30 -16.97
C THR A 87 -14.67 2.10 -18.24
N ALA A 88 -13.43 2.11 -18.75
CA ALA A 88 -13.12 2.78 -20.01
C ALA A 88 -13.85 2.11 -21.18
N THR A 89 -14.57 2.89 -21.98
CA THR A 89 -15.22 2.43 -23.21
C THR A 89 -14.38 2.81 -24.43
N SER A 90 -14.30 1.92 -25.41
CA SER A 90 -13.63 2.20 -26.68
C SER A 90 -14.39 3.29 -27.42
N LYS A 91 -13.67 4.31 -27.93
CA LYS A 91 -14.24 5.37 -28.79
C LYS A 91 -14.94 4.84 -30.05
N ASN A 92 -14.68 3.59 -30.45
CA ASN A 92 -15.17 3.01 -31.70
C ASN A 92 -16.32 2.01 -31.53
N LYS A 93 -16.95 1.89 -30.35
CA LYS A 93 -18.17 1.08 -30.22
C LYS A 93 -19.34 1.81 -30.90
N LYS A 94 -19.60 1.46 -32.16
CA LYS A 94 -20.90 1.72 -32.81
C LYS A 94 -21.88 0.68 -32.28
N ASP A 95 -23.01 1.15 -31.77
CA ASP A 95 -24.18 0.33 -31.45
C ASP A 95 -24.72 -0.41 -32.69
#